data_AF-A0A094IHS3-F1
#
_entry.id   AF-A0A094IHS3-F1
#
_cell.length_a   1.000
_cell.length_b   1.000
_cell.length_c   1.000
_cell.angle_alpha   90.00
_cell.angle_beta   90.00
_cell.angle_gamma   90.00
#
_symmetry.space_group_name_H-M   'P 1'
#
loop_
_entity.id
_entity.type
_entity.pdbx_description
1 polymer ?
#
loop_
_entity_poly.entity_id
_entity_poly.type
_entity_poly.pdbx_seq_one_letter_code
_entity_poly.pdbx_strand_id
1 'polypeptide(L)'
;MEIQTQEARIILAIEAIRISKKLSRHKAAKIYKVPLSTLRDRMNGRTPIQERRPAVQKLTELEEEVIIRNILDIDTRGFAPRLAGVEDMVNLVLKSQGGQRVGTR
;
A
#
# COMPACT_ATOMS: atom_id res chain seq x y z
N MET A 1 12.47 20.66 12.13
CA MET A 1 11.30 20.12 12.87
C MET A 1 11.03 18.74 12.27
N GLU A 2 11.38 17.65 12.95
CA GLU A 2 11.08 16.32 12.42
C GLU A 2 9.56 16.14 12.41
N ILE A 3 8.97 16.14 11.21
CA ILE A 3 7.58 15.77 11.03
C ILE A 3 7.52 14.25 11.20
N GLN A 4 7.44 13.79 12.45
CA GLN A 4 7.20 12.37 12.71
C GLN A 4 5.87 11.98 12.08
N THR A 5 5.91 10.98 11.19
CA THR A 5 4.73 10.43 10.54
C THR A 5 3.76 9.88 11.58
N GLN A 6 2.47 9.81 11.23
CA GLN A 6 1.45 9.25 12.12
C GLN A 6 1.77 7.79 12.50
N GLU A 7 2.27 7.00 11.55
CA GLU A 7 2.68 5.61 11.82
C GLU A 7 3.87 5.50 12.76
N ALA A 8 4.87 6.40 12.66
CA ALA A 8 5.98 6.41 13.61
C ALA A 8 5.49 6.60 15.06
N ARG A 9 4.51 7.49 15.28
CA ARG A 9 3.91 7.70 16.60
C ARG A 9 3.14 6.48 17.10
N ILE A 10 2.46 5.77 16.20
CA ILE A 10 1.72 4.54 16.55
C ILE A 10 2.71 3.44 16.96
N ILE A 11 3.80 3.25 16.21
CA ILE A 11 4.84 2.27 16.52
C ILE A 11 5.46 2.56 17.90
N LEU A 12 5.86 3.81 18.14
CA LEU A 12 6.38 4.24 19.45
C LEU A 12 5.38 4.01 20.58
N ALA A 13 4.08 4.25 20.35
CA ALA A 13 3.05 3.98 21.35
C ALA A 13 2.89 2.49 21.66
N ILE A 14 3.00 1.62 20.65
CA ILE A 14 2.96 0.16 20.83
C ILE A 14 4.18 -0.31 21.62
N GLU A 15 5.37 0.18 21.26
CA GLU A 15 6.62 -0.13 21.96
C GLU A 15 6.58 0.31 23.42
N ALA A 16 6.07 1.52 23.69
CA ALA A 16 5.92 2.02 25.04
C ALA A 16 5.01 1.13 25.90
N ILE A 17 3.89 0.64 25.34
CA ILE A 17 3.00 -0.30 26.04
C ILE A 17 3.71 -1.64 26.29
N ARG A 18 4.50 -2.14 25.34
CA ARG A 18 5.24 -3.41 25.47
C ARG A 18 6.32 -3.33 26.54
N ILE A 19 7.08 -2.23 26.56
CA ILE A 19 8.17 -2.00 27.51
C ILE A 19 7.60 -1.73 28.91
N SER A 20 6.57 -0.89 29.01
CA SER A 20 5.98 -0.51 30.29
C SER A 20 4.69 -1.27 30.56
N LYS A 21 4.79 -2.40 31.29
CA LYS A 21 3.65 -3.24 31.69
C LYS A 21 2.52 -2.49 32.42
N LYS A 22 2.77 -1.28 32.92
CA LYS A 22 1.79 -0.43 33.64
C LYS A 22 1.08 0.60 32.74
N LEU A 23 1.48 0.77 31.48
CA LEU A 23 0.91 1.80 30.61
C LEU A 23 -0.32 1.27 29.88
N SER A 24 -1.48 1.88 30.14
CA SER A 24 -2.72 1.52 29.44
C SER A 24 -2.72 2.05 28.00
N ARG A 25 -3.46 1.38 27.12
CA ARG A 25 -3.65 1.81 25.72
C ARG A 25 -4.15 3.26 25.61
N HIS A 26 -5.06 3.66 26.49
CA HIS A 26 -5.57 5.04 26.56
C HIS A 26 -4.48 6.04 26.92
N LYS A 27 -3.65 5.72 27.92
CA LYS A 27 -2.58 6.61 28.37
C LYS A 27 -1.51 6.76 27.29
N ALA A 28 -1.13 5.67 26.62
CA ALA A 28 -0.23 5.68 25.48
C ALA A 28 -0.79 6.53 24.33
N ALA A 29 -2.04 6.30 23.93
CA ALA A 29 -2.70 7.09 22.88
C ALA A 29 -2.67 8.60 23.16
N LYS A 30 -2.90 9.00 24.42
CA LYS A 30 -2.84 10.40 24.84
C LYS A 30 -1.42 10.98 24.80
N ILE A 31 -0.40 10.23 25.26
CA ILE A 31 1.01 10.67 25.27
C ILE A 31 1.52 10.86 23.84
N TYR A 32 1.28 9.88 22.97
CA TYR A 32 1.78 9.87 21.60
C TYR A 32 0.85 10.58 20.61
N LYS A 33 -0.26 11.16 21.09
CA LYS A 33 -1.26 11.91 20.30
C LYS A 33 -1.77 11.09 19.10
N VAL A 34 -2.11 9.82 19.33
CA VAL A 34 -2.69 8.92 18.33
C VAL A 34 -4.11 8.52 18.72
N PRO A 35 -5.05 8.36 17.77
CA PRO A 35 -6.38 7.86 18.08
C PRO A 35 -6.31 6.46 18.70
N LEU A 36 -7.11 6.24 19.75
CA LEU A 36 -7.14 4.95 20.45
C LEU A 36 -7.60 3.80 19.53
N SER A 37 -8.60 4.06 18.67
CA SER A 37 -9.10 3.10 17.69
C SER A 37 -7.98 2.61 16.77
N THR A 38 -7.22 3.54 16.20
CA THR A 38 -6.06 3.24 15.35
C THR A 38 -4.98 2.47 16.09
N LEU A 39 -4.65 2.87 17.33
CA LEU A 39 -3.67 2.15 18.15
C LEU A 39 -4.11 0.71 18.45
N ARG A 40 -5.38 0.51 18.80
CA ARG A 40 -5.96 -0.83 19.04
C ARG A 40 -5.92 -1.69 17.78
N ASP A 41 -6.32 -1.13 16.65
CA ASP A 41 -6.31 -1.79 15.35
C ASP A 41 -4.90 -2.24 14.95
N ARG A 42 -3.91 -1.37 15.13
CA ARG A 42 -2.51 -1.68 14.84
C ARG A 42 -1.95 -2.76 15.77
N MET A 43 -2.29 -2.70 17.07
CA MET A 43 -1.94 -3.78 18.02
C MET A 43 -2.58 -5.13 17.67
N ASN A 44 -3.74 -5.12 17.01
CA ASN A 44 -4.43 -6.32 16.52
C ASN A 44 -3.89 -6.80 15.15
N GLY A 45 -2.83 -6.18 14.62
CA GLY A 45 -2.19 -6.58 13.37
C GLY A 45 -2.79 -5.97 12.11
N ARG A 46 -3.66 -4.96 12.19
CA ARG A 46 -4.09 -4.23 10.99
C ARG A 46 -2.90 -3.49 10.38
N THR A 47 -2.67 -3.68 9.09
CA THR A 47 -1.67 -2.96 8.30
C THR A 47 -2.21 -1.60 7.84
N PRO A 48 -1.35 -0.60 7.63
CA PRO A 48 -1.74 0.65 7.01
C PRO A 48 -2.24 0.38 5.59
N ILE A 49 -3.14 1.22 5.10
CA ILE A 49 -3.63 1.11 3.72
C ILE A 49 -2.48 1.17 2.71
N GLN A 50 -1.41 1.91 3.01
CA GLN A 50 -0.22 2.03 2.16
C GLN A 50 0.55 0.71 1.98
N GLU A 51 0.55 -0.16 3.00
CA GLU A 51 1.19 -1.48 2.91
C GLU A 51 0.18 -2.56 2.47
N ARG A 52 -1.12 -2.24 2.51
CA ARG A 52 -2.19 -3.19 2.20
C ARG A 52 -2.52 -3.17 0.72
N ARG A 53 -2.50 -4.35 0.11
CA ARG A 53 -3.03 -4.56 -1.24
C ARG A 53 -4.55 -4.35 -1.29
N PRO A 54 -5.07 -3.46 -2.15
CA PRO A 54 -6.51 -3.29 -2.32
C PRO A 54 -7.14 -4.55 -2.93
N ALA A 55 -8.28 -5.00 -2.38
CA ALA A 55 -9.02 -6.14 -2.93
C ALA A 55 -9.60 -5.90 -4.33
N VAL A 56 -9.60 -4.64 -4.79
CA VAL A 56 -10.10 -4.23 -6.11
C VAL A 56 -9.02 -4.28 -7.20
N GLN A 57 -7.76 -4.56 -6.87
CA GLN A 57 -6.72 -4.74 -7.89
C GLN A 57 -7.02 -5.99 -8.72
N LYS A 58 -7.01 -5.83 -10.06
CA LYS A 58 -7.34 -6.91 -11.01
C LYS A 58 -6.14 -7.75 -11.42
N LEU A 59 -4.95 -7.17 -11.40
CA LEU A 59 -3.70 -7.83 -11.77
C LEU A 59 -3.08 -8.50 -10.55
N THR A 60 -2.19 -9.45 -10.75
CA THR A 60 -1.29 -9.99 -9.72
C THR A 60 0.01 -9.18 -9.64
N GLU A 61 0.78 -9.33 -8.56
CA GLU A 61 2.07 -8.62 -8.40
C GLU A 61 3.03 -8.97 -9.54
N LEU A 62 3.11 -10.25 -9.91
CA LEU A 62 3.93 -10.71 -11.04
C LEU A 62 3.52 -10.08 -12.37
N GLU A 63 2.23 -9.86 -12.57
CA GLU A 63 1.72 -9.24 -13.80
C GLU A 63 2.00 -7.75 -13.85
N GLU A 64 1.84 -7.06 -12.72
CA GLU A 64 2.25 -5.67 -12.58
C GLU A 64 3.75 -5.52 -12.83
N GLU A 65 4.59 -6.42 -12.31
CA GLU A 65 6.04 -6.43 -12.56
C GLU A 65 6.39 -6.61 -14.04
N VAL A 66 5.71 -7.51 -14.76
CA VAL A 66 5.90 -7.71 -16.20
C VAL A 66 5.56 -6.43 -16.98
N ILE A 67 4.45 -5.77 -16.62
CA ILE A 67 4.03 -4.51 -17.27
C ILE A 67 5.04 -3.40 -16.97
N ILE A 68 5.49 -3.27 -15.71
CA ILE A 68 6.51 -2.28 -15.32
C ILE A 68 7.81 -2.51 -16.09
N ARG A 69 8.28 -3.76 -16.16
CA ARG A 69 9.51 -4.09 -16.90
C ARG A 69 9.39 -3.68 -18.37
N ASN A 70 8.24 -3.92 -18.98
CA ASN A 70 8.00 -3.53 -20.36
C ASN A 70 7.93 -2.01 -20.54
N ILE A 71 7.30 -1.27 -19.62
CA ILE A 71 7.30 0.21 -19.64
C ILE A 71 8.73 0.75 -19.55
N LEU A 72 9.56 0.18 -18.67
CA LEU A 72 10.96 0.56 -18.54
C LEU A 72 11.77 0.23 -19.81
N ASP A 73 11.51 -0.91 -20.45
CA ASP A 73 12.16 -1.27 -21.73
C ASP A 73 11.75 -0.34 -22.89
N ILE A 74 10.51 0.15 -22.88
CA ILE A 74 10.05 1.17 -23.85
C ILE A 74 10.80 2.49 -23.62
N ASP A 75 10.92 2.92 -22.36
CA ASP A 75 11.60 4.16 -21.97
C ASP A 75 13.11 4.11 -22.28
N THR A 76 13.78 2.99 -22.00
CA THR A 76 15.22 2.82 -22.29
C THR A 76 15.52 2.86 -23.79
N ARG A 77 14.55 2.51 -24.65
CA ARG A 77 14.65 2.64 -26.11
C ARG A 77 14.38 4.05 -26.62
N GLY A 78 14.12 5.01 -25.72
CA GLY A 78 13.84 6.40 -26.05
C GLY A 78 12.40 6.66 -26.48
N PHE A 79 11.48 5.71 -26.28
CA PHE A 79 10.06 5.91 -26.55
C PHE A 79 9.34 6.31 -25.27
N ALA A 80 8.50 7.35 -25.34
CA ALA A 80 7.62 7.69 -24.23
C ALA A 80 6.49 6.64 -24.10
N PRO A 81 6.34 5.96 -22.94
CA PRO A 81 5.24 5.03 -22.71
C PRO A 81 3.89 5.75 -22.82
N ARG A 82 2.97 5.20 -23.64
CA ARG A 82 1.62 5.75 -23.82
C ARG A 82 0.61 4.98 -22.98
N LEU A 83 -0.34 5.69 -22.37
CA LEU A 83 -1.43 5.07 -21.58
C LEU A 83 -2.19 4.01 -22.38
N ALA A 84 -2.52 4.29 -23.65
CA ALA A 84 -3.20 3.33 -24.51
C ALA A 84 -2.39 2.03 -24.72
N GLY A 85 -1.06 2.14 -24.87
CA GLY A 85 -0.20 0.96 -25.03
C GLY A 85 -0.14 0.13 -23.75
N VAL A 86 -0.08 0.78 -22.58
CA VAL A 86 -0.14 0.09 -21.28
C VAL A 86 -1.52 -0.56 -21.08
N GLU A 87 -2.60 0.12 -21.44
CA GLU A 87 -3.96 -0.42 -21.39
C GLU A 87 -4.11 -1.68 -22.27
N ASP A 88 -3.56 -1.67 -23.49
CA ASP A 88 -3.56 -2.83 -24.38
C ASP A 88 -2.78 -4.01 -23.78
N MET A 89 -1.63 -3.76 -23.15
CA MET A 89 -0.83 -4.79 -22.45
C MET A 89 -1.60 -5.38 -21.26
N VAL A 90 -2.21 -4.53 -20.44
CA VAL A 90 -3.04 -4.94 -19.31
C VAL A 90 -4.22 -5.78 -19.81
N ASN A 91 -4.91 -5.33 -20.85
CA ASN A 91 -6.05 -6.03 -21.43
C ASN A 91 -5.65 -7.38 -22.06
N LEU A 92 -4.43 -7.51 -22.58
CA LEU A 92 -3.89 -8.78 -23.05
C LEU A 92 -3.70 -9.79 -21.91
N VAL A 93 -3.12 -9.34 -20.79
CA VAL A 93 -2.94 -10.15 -19.57
C VAL A 93 -4.30 -10.55 -18.99
N LEU A 94 -5.22 -9.60 -18.84
CA LEU A 94 -6.55 -9.92 -18.31
C LEU A 94 -7.32 -10.89 -19.21
N LYS A 95 -7.16 -10.79 -20.54
CA LYS A 95 -7.80 -11.72 -21.47
C LYS A 95 -7.30 -13.15 -21.30
N SER A 96 -6.01 -13.38 -21.00
CA SER A 96 -5.49 -14.73 -20.78
C SER A 96 -6.02 -15.36 -19.49
N GLN A 97 -6.36 -14.55 -18.50
CA GLN A 97 -6.97 -14.99 -17.24
C GLN A 97 -8.51 -15.08 -17.27
N GLY A 98 -9.16 -14.64 -18.35
CA GLY A 98 -10.62 -14.49 -18.40
C GLY A 98 -11.16 -13.32 -17.58
N GLY A 99 -10.30 -12.35 -17.24
CA GLY A 99 -10.66 -11.15 -16.50
C GLY A 99 -11.41 -10.10 -17.32
N GLN A 100 -12.07 -9.17 -16.63
CA GLN A 100 -12.77 -8.06 -17.25
C GLN A 100 -11.80 -6.96 -17.69
N ARG A 101 -11.97 -6.49 -18.94
CA ARG A 101 -11.22 -5.37 -19.52
C ARG A 101 -11.18 -4.13 -18.63
N VAL A 102 -10.10 -3.37 -18.81
CA VAL A 102 -9.87 -2.05 -18.22
C VAL A 102 -9.99 -1.01 -19.32
N GLY A 103 -10.43 0.19 -18.94
CA GLY A 103 -10.65 1.31 -19.86
C GLY A 103 -12.07 1.38 -20.42
N THR A 104 -12.38 2.51 -21.05
CA THR A 104 -13.63 2.75 -21.76
C THR A 104 -13.31 2.68 -23.24
N ARG A 105 -13.84 1.66 -23.92
CA ARG A 105 -13.79 1.57 -25.37
C ARG A 105 -15.20 1.62 -25.93
#